data_AF-A0A1V5AE56-F1
#
_entry.id   AF-A0A1V5AE56-F1
#
_cell.length_a   1.000
_cell.length_b   1.000
_cell.length_c   1.000
_cell.angle_alpha   90.00
_cell.angle_beta   90.00
_cell.angle_gamma   90.00
#
_symmetry.space_group_name_H-M   'P 1'
#
loop_
_entity.id
_entity.type
_entity.pdbx_description
1 polymer ?
#
loop_
_entity_poly.entity_id
_entity_poly.type
_entity_poly.pdbx_seq_one_letter_code
_entity_poly.pdbx_strand_id
1 'polypeptide(L)'
;MHISLDELYIQPLGRVDEEVLEFLRDGLCRLCKKADVKPARSMPRRPYNPDRGQYDGPMILEEMETDGGIVMGVTEMDLYATGLTFIFGMASRKKTLISLHRLRPEFYRAVPNMKLLQARAMKEAMHEIGHGLGLRHCPQISCVMHFSNSIVDTDLKDWRYCRRCSLSLARDGIDLPAEMAVRSQSIRIAEAVRHR
;
A
#
# COMPACT_ATOMS: atom_id res chain seq x y z
N MET A 1 15.37 -11.98 -11.80
CA MET A 1 15.16 -10.59 -12.28
C MET A 1 15.22 -9.71 -11.04
N HIS A 2 16.36 -9.07 -10.75
CA HIS A 2 16.50 -8.22 -9.57
C HIS A 2 15.71 -6.92 -9.79
N ILE A 3 14.72 -6.65 -8.94
CA ILE A 3 14.06 -5.35 -8.88
C ILE A 3 14.89 -4.52 -7.90
N SER A 4 15.62 -3.52 -8.39
CA SER A 4 16.31 -2.59 -7.49
C SER A 4 15.32 -1.56 -6.94
N LEU A 5 15.42 -1.28 -5.65
CA LEU A 5 14.67 -0.25 -4.92
C LEU A 5 15.40 1.09 -4.93
N ASP A 6 15.96 1.49 -6.08
CA ASP A 6 16.71 2.74 -6.14
C ASP A 6 15.76 3.95 -6.20
N GLU A 7 14.69 3.84 -6.99
CA GLU A 7 13.76 4.94 -7.25
C GLU A 7 12.30 4.50 -7.11
N LEU A 8 11.50 5.34 -6.45
CA LEU A 8 10.06 5.20 -6.33
C LEU A 8 9.38 6.50 -6.78
N TYR A 9 8.38 6.37 -7.64
CA TYR A 9 7.61 7.51 -8.13
C TYR A 9 6.14 7.36 -7.74
N ILE A 10 5.62 8.35 -7.02
CA ILE A 10 4.20 8.45 -6.71
C ILE A 10 3.54 9.20 -7.86
N GLN A 11 2.61 8.55 -8.57
CA GLN A 11 1.85 9.14 -9.66
C GLN A 11 0.41 9.39 -9.17
N PRO A 12 0.04 10.64 -8.87
CA PRO A 12 -1.36 10.98 -8.61
C PRO A 12 -2.17 10.75 -9.89
N LEU A 13 -3.29 10.03 -9.77
CA LEU A 13 -4.24 9.74 -10.82
C LEU A 13 -5.58 10.39 -10.46
N GLY A 14 -5.85 11.53 -11.09
CA GLY A 14 -6.91 12.47 -10.73
C GLY A 14 -6.46 13.47 -9.67
N ARG A 15 -7.43 14.10 -9.01
CA ARG A 15 -7.18 14.93 -7.84
C ARG A 15 -6.98 14.01 -6.64
N VAL A 16 -5.85 14.14 -5.98
CA VAL A 16 -5.49 13.39 -4.77
C VAL A 16 -5.09 14.38 -3.70
N ASP A 17 -5.43 14.09 -2.45
CA ASP A 17 -5.07 14.91 -1.29
C ASP A 17 -3.54 15.06 -1.15
N GLU A 18 -3.07 16.32 -1.15
CA GLU A 18 -1.64 16.65 -1.09
C GLU A 18 -1.00 16.20 0.22
N GLU A 19 -1.73 16.27 1.35
CA GLU A 19 -1.20 15.84 2.65
C GLU A 19 -0.95 14.33 2.70
N VAL A 20 -1.72 13.55 1.94
CA VAL A 20 -1.50 12.10 1.82
C VAL A 20 -0.32 11.81 0.89
N LEU A 21 -0.18 12.54 -0.22
CA LEU A 21 0.94 12.38 -1.15
C LEU A 21 2.27 12.71 -0.49
N GLU A 22 2.34 13.82 0.25
CA GLU A 22 3.53 14.23 0.99
C GLU A 22 3.89 13.22 2.08
N PHE A 23 2.90 12.75 2.85
CA PHE A 23 3.12 11.73 3.86
C PHE A 23 3.65 10.42 3.28
N LEU A 24 3.09 9.96 2.15
CA LEU A 24 3.57 8.78 1.45
C LEU A 24 5.00 8.98 0.94
N ARG A 25 5.30 10.12 0.30
CA ARG A 25 6.65 10.46 -0.16
C ARG A 25 7.66 10.39 0.98
N ASP A 26 7.36 11.05 2.10
CA ASP A 26 8.27 11.17 3.24
C ASP A 26 8.46 9.85 4.01
N GLY A 27 7.46 8.97 4.00
CA GLY A 27 7.60 7.63 4.56
C GLY A 27 8.36 6.67 3.63
N LEU A 28 8.09 6.74 2.32
CA LEU A 28 8.68 5.85 1.32
C LEU A 28 10.09 6.24 0.89
N CYS A 29 10.50 7.51 1.08
CA CYS A 29 11.88 7.95 0.82
C CYS A 29 12.91 7.25 1.72
N ARG A 30 12.46 6.55 2.76
CA ARG A 30 13.32 5.72 3.61
C ARG A 30 13.55 4.33 3.02
N LEU A 31 12.62 3.84 2.19
CA LEU A 31 12.69 2.51 1.57
C LEU A 31 13.65 2.47 0.37
N CYS A 32 13.79 3.59 -0.33
CA CYS A 32 14.54 3.72 -1.57
C CYS A 32 15.45 4.94 -1.52
N LYS A 33 16.43 5.04 -2.43
CA LYS A 33 17.35 6.19 -2.46
C LYS A 33 16.64 7.49 -2.83
N LYS A 34 15.53 7.39 -3.57
CA LYS A 34 14.78 8.53 -4.09
C LYS A 34 13.29 8.19 -4.18
N ALA A 35 12.45 8.99 -3.53
CA ALA A 35 11.01 8.95 -3.68
C ALA A 35 10.47 10.33 -4.07
N ASP A 36 9.77 10.44 -5.19
CA ASP A 36 9.24 11.70 -5.69
C ASP A 36 7.77 11.59 -6.10
N VAL A 37 7.04 12.70 -5.97
CA VAL A 37 5.66 12.84 -6.47
C VAL A 37 5.72 13.44 -7.88
N LYS A 38 5.18 12.70 -8.86
CA LYS A 38 5.06 13.16 -10.25
C LYS A 38 3.90 14.14 -10.41
N PRO A 39 3.89 14.97 -11.48
CA PRO A 39 2.72 15.76 -11.84
C PRO A 39 1.47 14.89 -11.95
N ALA A 40 0.34 15.36 -11.43
CA ALA A 40 -0.92 14.64 -11.49
C ALA A 40 -1.33 14.37 -12.94
N ARG A 41 -1.80 13.14 -13.21
CA ARG A 41 -2.39 12.76 -14.50
C ARG A 41 -3.90 12.70 -14.35
N SER A 42 -4.64 13.08 -15.39
CA SER A 42 -6.09 12.90 -15.42
C SER A 42 -6.45 11.41 -15.33
N MET A 43 -7.53 11.08 -14.61
CA MET A 43 -8.12 9.74 -14.69
C MET A 43 -8.60 9.48 -16.13
N PRO A 44 -8.28 8.31 -16.71
CA PRO A 44 -8.76 7.98 -18.04
C PRO A 44 -10.27 7.73 -18.03
N ARG A 45 -10.99 7.93 -19.15
CA ARG A 45 -12.45 7.67 -19.19
C ARG A 45 -12.81 6.19 -19.11
N ARG A 46 -11.94 5.34 -19.67
CA ARG A 46 -11.94 3.88 -19.51
C ARG A 46 -10.74 3.56 -18.64
N PRO A 47 -10.80 2.60 -17.72
CA PRO A 47 -11.78 1.51 -17.60
C PRO A 47 -12.86 1.76 -16.52
N TYR A 48 -13.50 2.93 -16.51
CA TYR A 48 -14.60 3.19 -15.57
C TYR A 48 -15.84 2.35 -15.89
N ASN A 49 -16.37 1.68 -14.87
CA ASN A 49 -17.63 0.97 -14.93
C ASN A 49 -18.72 1.81 -14.24
N PRO A 50 -19.67 2.39 -15.00
CA PRO A 50 -20.70 3.27 -14.46
C PRO A 50 -21.71 2.55 -13.56
N ASP A 51 -21.99 1.27 -13.81
CA ASP A 51 -22.92 0.49 -12.99
C ASP A 51 -22.36 0.24 -11.59
N ARG A 52 -21.02 0.14 -11.49
CA ARG A 52 -20.30 -0.02 -10.22
C ARG A 52 -19.96 1.30 -9.55
N GLY A 53 -19.79 2.37 -10.34
CA GLY A 53 -19.13 3.57 -9.85
C GLY A 53 -17.63 3.38 -9.56
N GLN A 54 -17.00 2.40 -10.21
CA GLN A 54 -15.63 1.94 -9.91
C GLN A 54 -14.79 1.85 -11.18
N TYR A 55 -13.47 1.93 -11.01
CA TYR A 55 -12.51 1.66 -12.08
C TYR A 55 -11.94 0.25 -12.00
N ASP A 56 -11.70 -0.35 -13.16
CA ASP A 56 -10.93 -1.59 -13.27
C ASP A 56 -9.45 -1.32 -12.94
N GLY A 57 -9.03 -1.72 -11.74
CA GLY A 57 -7.66 -1.55 -11.26
C GLY A 57 -6.62 -2.20 -12.18
N PRO A 58 -6.81 -3.47 -12.61
CA PRO A 58 -5.88 -4.13 -13.51
C PRO A 58 -5.59 -3.35 -14.80
N MET A 59 -6.64 -2.81 -15.43
CA MET A 59 -6.48 -2.00 -16.64
C MET A 59 -5.76 -0.67 -16.36
N ILE A 60 -6.04 0.02 -15.24
CA ILE A 60 -5.28 1.23 -14.85
C ILE A 60 -3.80 0.88 -14.66
N LEU A 61 -3.52 -0.19 -13.93
CA LEU A 61 -2.15 -0.60 -13.62
C LEU A 61 -1.37 -0.98 -14.89
N GLU A 62 -2.05 -1.59 -15.87
CA GLU A 62 -1.45 -1.93 -17.17
C GLU A 62 -1.01 -0.68 -17.95
N GLU A 63 -1.84 0.37 -17.97
CA GLU A 63 -1.58 1.64 -18.66
C GLU A 63 -0.50 2.51 -18.01
N MET A 64 -0.17 2.28 -16.74
CA MET A 64 0.87 3.04 -16.05
C MET A 64 2.26 2.77 -16.66
N GLU A 65 3.05 3.81 -16.88
CA GLU A 65 4.41 3.68 -17.40
C GLU A 65 5.43 3.52 -16.27
N THR A 66 6.56 2.87 -16.56
CA THR A 66 7.67 2.71 -15.60
C THR A 66 8.94 3.32 -16.15
N ASP A 67 9.61 4.17 -15.37
CA ASP A 67 10.86 4.81 -15.75
C ASP A 67 12.06 4.13 -15.04
N GLY A 68 12.12 2.81 -15.09
CA GLY A 68 13.19 2.03 -14.42
C GLY A 68 13.01 1.82 -12.91
N GLY A 69 12.34 2.72 -12.20
CA GLY A 69 11.95 2.59 -10.78
C GLY A 69 10.59 1.93 -10.54
N ILE A 70 10.18 1.82 -9.27
CA ILE A 70 8.82 1.47 -8.87
C ILE A 70 7.92 2.68 -9.12
N VAL A 71 6.74 2.46 -9.71
CA VAL A 71 5.72 3.51 -9.89
C VAL A 71 4.48 3.13 -9.12
N MET A 72 4.08 4.00 -8.19
CA MET A 72 2.87 3.85 -7.37
C MET A 72 1.81 4.85 -7.83
N GLY A 73 0.76 4.34 -8.46
CA GLY A 73 -0.46 5.10 -8.73
C GLY A 73 -1.22 5.33 -7.43
N VAL A 74 -1.66 6.56 -7.19
CA VAL A 74 -2.53 6.89 -6.06
C VAL A 74 -3.76 7.58 -6.61
N THR A 75 -4.95 7.15 -6.22
CA THR A 75 -6.22 7.73 -6.70
C THR A 75 -7.26 7.83 -5.59
N GLU A 76 -8.19 8.78 -5.73
CA GLU A 76 -9.40 8.90 -4.90
C GLU A 76 -10.58 8.08 -5.45
N MET A 77 -10.42 7.50 -6.64
CA MET A 77 -11.47 6.71 -7.29
C MET A 77 -11.53 5.31 -6.70
N ASP A 78 -12.74 4.77 -6.58
CA ASP A 78 -12.93 3.40 -6.10
C ASP A 78 -12.47 2.38 -7.15
N LEU A 79 -11.80 1.31 -6.72
CA LEU A 79 -11.19 0.32 -7.59
C LEU A 79 -11.82 -1.05 -7.39
N TYR A 80 -11.90 -1.83 -8.47
CA TYR A 80 -12.24 -3.25 -8.42
C TYR A 80 -11.28 -4.07 -9.29
N ALA A 81 -11.27 -5.38 -9.06
CA ALA A 81 -10.72 -6.37 -9.97
C ALA A 81 -11.76 -7.47 -10.20
N THR A 82 -11.69 -8.16 -11.33
CA THR A 82 -12.63 -9.22 -11.69
C THR A 82 -12.80 -10.25 -10.57
N GLY A 83 -14.04 -10.50 -10.17
CA GLY A 83 -14.38 -11.43 -9.09
C GLY A 83 -14.38 -10.82 -7.68
N LEU A 84 -13.98 -9.55 -7.52
CA LEU A 84 -14.00 -8.84 -6.25
C LEU A 84 -15.01 -7.68 -6.26
N THR A 85 -15.54 -7.35 -5.09
CA THR A 85 -16.42 -6.19 -4.91
C THR A 85 -15.64 -4.88 -4.96
N PHE A 86 -14.40 -4.88 -4.48
CA PHE A 86 -13.44 -3.79 -4.55
C PHE A 86 -12.02 -4.29 -4.26
N ILE A 87 -11.04 -3.43 -4.49
CA ILE A 87 -9.67 -3.60 -3.99
C ILE A 87 -9.19 -2.29 -3.36
N PHE A 88 -8.34 -2.37 -2.34
CA PHE A 88 -7.62 -1.20 -1.84
C PHE A 88 -6.46 -0.83 -2.73
N GLY A 89 -5.83 -1.84 -3.33
CA GLY A 89 -4.74 -1.67 -4.26
C GLY A 89 -4.45 -2.96 -5.01
N MET A 90 -3.43 -2.87 -5.86
CA MET A 90 -2.84 -4.02 -6.52
C MET A 90 -1.43 -3.70 -7.02
N ALA A 91 -0.67 -4.74 -7.31
CA ALA A 91 0.67 -4.63 -7.85
C ALA A 91 0.93 -5.61 -8.99
N SER A 92 1.83 -5.21 -9.89
CA SER A 92 2.34 -6.04 -10.97
C SER A 92 3.75 -5.56 -11.31
N ARG A 93 4.75 -6.39 -10.99
CA ARG A 93 6.17 -6.08 -11.18
C ARG A 93 6.53 -4.74 -10.50
N LYS A 94 6.98 -3.74 -11.26
CA LYS A 94 7.38 -2.42 -10.77
C LYS A 94 6.22 -1.42 -10.66
N LYS A 95 4.98 -1.84 -10.91
CA LYS A 95 3.80 -0.98 -10.84
C LYS A 95 2.99 -1.35 -9.61
N THR A 96 2.61 -0.37 -8.81
CA THR A 96 1.65 -0.52 -7.72
C THR A 96 0.55 0.52 -7.89
N LEU A 97 -0.65 0.25 -7.40
CA LEU A 97 -1.79 1.15 -7.45
C LEU A 97 -2.52 1.05 -6.13
N ILE A 98 -2.83 2.18 -5.50
CA ILE A 98 -3.68 2.24 -4.32
C ILE A 98 -4.83 3.24 -4.51
N SER A 99 -5.99 2.91 -3.95
CA SER A 99 -7.15 3.77 -3.84
C SER A 99 -7.32 4.26 -2.41
N LEU A 100 -7.45 5.57 -2.25
CA LEU A 100 -7.78 6.20 -0.97
C LEU A 100 -9.29 6.14 -0.68
N HIS A 101 -10.12 5.82 -1.69
CA HIS A 101 -11.58 5.91 -1.63
C HIS A 101 -12.17 5.20 -0.41
N ARG A 102 -11.76 3.93 -0.22
CA ARG A 102 -12.20 3.09 0.90
C ARG A 102 -11.25 3.12 2.09
N LEU A 103 -10.17 3.91 2.04
CA LEU A 103 -9.31 4.15 3.20
C LEU A 103 -9.81 5.33 4.04
N ARG A 104 -10.56 6.24 3.41
CA ARG A 104 -11.20 7.40 4.05
C ARG A 104 -12.20 6.96 5.13
N PRO A 105 -12.03 7.40 6.39
CA PRO A 105 -13.02 7.19 7.44
C PRO A 105 -14.46 7.58 7.03
N GLU A 106 -14.59 8.62 6.21
CA GLU A 106 -15.84 9.18 5.71
C GLU A 106 -16.64 8.19 4.86
N PHE A 107 -15.96 7.29 4.14
CA PHE A 107 -16.62 6.19 3.41
C PHE A 107 -17.46 5.32 4.34
N TYR A 108 -16.99 5.15 5.58
CA TYR A 108 -17.66 4.39 6.63
C TYR A 108 -18.49 5.26 7.57
N ARG A 109 -18.84 6.49 7.15
CA ARG A 109 -19.62 7.47 7.93
C ARG A 109 -18.95 7.85 9.27
N ALA A 110 -17.64 7.67 9.38
CA ALA A 110 -16.87 8.15 10.53
C ALA A 110 -16.43 9.60 10.30
N VAL A 111 -16.05 10.27 11.39
CA VAL A 111 -15.51 11.64 11.34
C VAL A 111 -14.20 11.65 10.53
N PRO A 112 -13.96 12.66 9.67
CA PRO A 112 -12.68 12.83 8.98
C PRO A 112 -11.50 12.72 9.94
N ASN A 113 -10.51 11.91 9.57
CA ASN A 113 -9.31 11.72 10.37
C ASN A 113 -8.10 11.52 9.45
N MET A 114 -7.38 12.61 9.17
CA MET A 114 -6.24 12.61 8.26
C MET A 114 -5.14 11.65 8.71
N LYS A 115 -4.84 11.60 10.00
CA LYS A 115 -3.80 10.70 10.54
C LYS A 115 -4.15 9.23 10.31
N LEU A 116 -5.42 8.88 10.46
CA LEU A 116 -5.90 7.51 10.19
C LEU A 116 -5.85 7.19 8.69
N LEU A 117 -6.26 8.13 7.82
CA LEU A 117 -6.14 7.99 6.37
C LEU A 117 -4.68 7.79 5.94
N GLN A 118 -3.76 8.63 6.43
CA GLN A 118 -2.33 8.52 6.17
C GLN A 118 -1.77 7.17 6.64
N ALA A 119 -2.12 6.73 7.85
CA ALA A 119 -1.69 5.43 8.38
C ALA A 119 -2.20 4.27 7.51
N ARG A 120 -3.45 4.31 7.05
CA ARG A 120 -4.03 3.31 6.14
C ARG A 120 -3.37 3.34 4.76
N ALA A 121 -3.16 4.53 4.20
CA ALA A 121 -2.49 4.70 2.92
C ALA A 121 -1.07 4.12 2.93
N MET A 122 -0.31 4.33 4.01
CA MET A 122 1.02 3.74 4.15
C MET A 122 0.97 2.22 4.24
N LYS A 123 -0.01 1.64 4.95
CA LYS A 123 -0.16 0.18 5.03
C LYS A 123 -0.46 -0.42 3.67
N GLU A 124 -1.36 0.16 2.89
CA GLU A 124 -1.65 -0.33 1.54
C GLU A 124 -0.50 -0.09 0.57
N ALA A 125 0.15 1.08 0.62
CA ALA A 125 1.35 1.35 -0.17
C ALA A 125 2.44 0.30 0.07
N MET A 126 2.75 0.03 1.35
CA MET A 126 3.75 -0.97 1.73
C MET A 126 3.31 -2.39 1.37
N HIS A 127 2.02 -2.72 1.47
CA HIS A 127 1.48 -4.02 1.03
C HIS A 127 1.71 -4.25 -0.47
N GLU A 128 1.32 -3.28 -1.29
CA GLU A 128 1.46 -3.39 -2.75
C GLU A 128 2.91 -3.33 -3.21
N ILE A 129 3.75 -2.51 -2.56
CA ILE A 129 5.20 -2.53 -2.81
C ILE A 129 5.76 -3.92 -2.47
N GLY A 130 5.34 -4.53 -1.35
CA GLY A 130 5.75 -5.88 -0.98
C GLY A 130 5.40 -6.90 -2.07
N HIS A 131 4.21 -6.83 -2.65
CA HIS A 131 3.84 -7.62 -3.82
C HIS A 131 4.72 -7.33 -5.04
N GLY A 132 5.01 -6.07 -5.32
CA GLY A 132 5.93 -5.67 -6.38
C GLY A 132 7.34 -6.22 -6.20
N LEU A 133 7.78 -6.41 -4.95
CA LEU A 133 9.05 -7.02 -4.57
C LEU A 133 9.01 -8.56 -4.51
N GLY A 134 7.87 -9.19 -4.83
CA GLY A 134 7.72 -10.64 -4.91
C GLY A 134 7.17 -11.32 -3.66
N LEU A 135 6.79 -10.57 -2.63
CA LEU A 135 6.13 -11.15 -1.46
C LEU A 135 4.71 -11.61 -1.80
N ARG A 136 4.32 -12.73 -1.20
CA ARG A 136 2.93 -13.19 -1.15
C ARG A 136 2.27 -12.77 0.16
N HIS A 137 0.96 -12.93 0.23
CA HIS A 137 0.22 -12.71 1.47
C HIS A 137 0.82 -13.48 2.65
N CYS A 138 0.76 -12.85 3.83
CA CYS A 138 1.30 -13.35 5.06
C CYS A 138 0.15 -13.72 6.02
N PRO A 139 0.11 -14.94 6.58
CA PRO A 139 -0.92 -15.32 7.57
C PRO A 139 -0.79 -14.58 8.91
N GLN A 140 0.31 -13.87 9.16
CA GLN A 140 0.48 -13.10 10.40
C GLN A 140 -0.30 -11.79 10.29
N ILE A 141 -1.35 -11.63 11.09
CA ILE A 141 -2.26 -10.46 11.08
C ILE A 141 -1.50 -9.14 11.24
N SER A 142 -0.50 -9.10 12.13
CA SER A 142 0.29 -7.88 12.36
C SER A 142 1.27 -7.54 11.24
N CYS A 143 1.48 -8.40 10.24
CA CYS A 143 2.36 -8.11 9.11
C CYS A 143 1.64 -7.23 8.08
N VAL A 144 2.32 -6.24 7.50
CA VAL A 144 1.75 -5.44 6.41
C VAL A 144 1.29 -6.27 5.22
N MET A 145 1.94 -7.42 4.96
CA MET A 145 1.53 -8.38 3.92
C MET A 145 0.31 -9.23 4.29
N HIS A 146 -0.35 -9.00 5.43
CA HIS A 146 -1.63 -9.64 5.72
C HIS A 146 -2.68 -9.15 4.72
N PHE A 147 -3.45 -10.09 4.16
CA PHE A 147 -4.50 -9.77 3.20
C PHE A 147 -5.66 -9.04 3.90
N SER A 148 -6.10 -7.94 3.33
CA SER A 148 -7.18 -7.12 3.89
C SER A 148 -8.43 -7.21 3.02
N ASN A 149 -9.48 -7.87 3.54
CA ASN A 149 -10.80 -7.92 2.90
C ASN A 149 -11.67 -6.71 3.29
N SER A 150 -11.31 -6.06 4.39
CA SER A 150 -12.04 -4.96 4.99
C SER A 150 -11.09 -3.90 5.53
N ILE A 151 -11.63 -2.73 5.85
CA ILE A 151 -10.85 -1.68 6.51
C ILE A 151 -10.39 -2.09 7.91
N VAL A 152 -11.15 -2.96 8.59
CA VAL A 152 -10.79 -3.49 9.91
C VAL A 152 -9.50 -4.31 9.83
N ASP A 153 -9.36 -5.14 8.79
CA ASP A 153 -8.13 -5.91 8.56
C ASP A 153 -6.93 -4.99 8.33
N THR A 154 -7.14 -3.89 7.60
CA THR A 154 -6.13 -2.85 7.38
C THR A 154 -5.76 -2.14 8.67
N ASP A 155 -6.72 -1.89 9.56
CA ASP A 155 -6.46 -1.25 10.85
C ASP A 155 -5.68 -2.16 11.81
N LEU A 156 -5.89 -3.49 11.74
CA LEU A 156 -5.22 -4.49 12.58
C LEU A 156 -3.76 -4.75 12.22
N LYS A 157 -3.38 -4.63 10.95
CA LYS A 157 -1.99 -4.87 10.52
C LYS A 157 -1.05 -3.72 10.87
N ASP A 158 0.22 -4.01 11.09
CA ASP A 158 1.27 -2.98 11.15
C ASP A 158 1.63 -2.52 9.72
N TRP A 159 2.22 -1.34 9.56
CA TRP A 159 2.77 -0.90 8.26
C TRP A 159 4.12 -1.56 7.94
N ARG A 160 4.73 -2.22 8.93
CA ARG A 160 6.02 -2.90 8.82
C ARG A 160 5.88 -4.36 8.37
N TYR A 161 6.92 -4.85 7.71
CA TYR A 161 7.07 -6.26 7.40
C TYR A 161 7.43 -7.07 8.65
N CYS A 162 6.82 -8.24 8.82
CA CYS A 162 7.26 -9.15 9.87
C CYS A 162 8.64 -9.73 9.57
N ARG A 163 9.25 -10.40 10.55
CA ARG A 163 10.57 -11.03 10.40
C ARG A 163 10.63 -11.99 9.20
N ARG A 164 9.57 -12.77 8.95
CA ARG A 164 9.55 -13.73 7.83
C ARG A 164 9.58 -13.02 6.47
N CYS A 165 8.76 -12.00 6.28
CA CYS A 165 8.73 -11.22 5.03
C CYS A 165 10.05 -10.46 4.83
N SER A 166 10.58 -9.85 5.90
CA SER A 166 11.86 -9.13 5.84
C SER A 166 13.03 -10.05 5.45
N LEU A 167 13.07 -11.27 6.00
CA LEU A 167 14.09 -12.26 5.63
C LEU A 167 13.93 -12.80 4.20
N SER A 168 12.70 -12.84 3.68
CA SER A 168 12.47 -13.21 2.27
C SER A 168 13.07 -12.16 1.35
N LEU A 169 12.78 -10.88 1.61
CA LEU A 169 13.34 -9.76 0.85
C LEU A 169 14.88 -9.73 0.91
N ALA A 170 15.45 -9.90 2.09
CA ALA A 170 16.91 -9.94 2.25
C ALA A 170 17.57 -11.08 1.45
N ARG A 171 16.92 -12.26 1.36
CA ARG A 171 17.40 -13.38 0.52
C ARG A 171 17.37 -13.06 -0.97
N ASP A 172 16.47 -12.17 -1.39
CA ASP A 172 16.34 -11.70 -2.77
C ASP A 172 17.24 -10.47 -3.05
N GLY A 173 18.10 -10.09 -2.09
CA GLY A 173 19.03 -8.97 -2.19
C GLY A 173 18.41 -7.61 -1.90
N ILE A 174 17.26 -7.59 -1.21
CA ILE A 174 16.54 -6.37 -0.81
C ILE A 174 16.71 -6.17 0.69
N ASP A 175 17.62 -5.26 1.06
CA ASP A 175 17.83 -4.88 2.45
C ASP A 175 16.85 -3.77 2.85
N LEU A 176 15.93 -4.10 3.76
CA LEU A 176 15.00 -3.12 4.32
C LEU A 176 15.67 -2.29 5.43
N PRO A 177 15.32 -0.99 5.54
CA PRO A 177 15.64 -0.19 6.71
C PRO A 177 15.07 -0.83 7.99
N ALA A 178 15.80 -0.70 9.10
CA ALA A 178 15.48 -1.39 10.35
C ALA A 178 14.11 -0.99 10.95
N GLU A 179 13.61 0.20 10.62
CA GLU A 179 12.30 0.71 11.01
C GLU A 179 11.15 0.07 10.22
N MET A 180 11.40 -0.47 9.03
CA MET A 180 10.39 -1.10 8.16
C MET A 180 10.22 -2.59 8.43
N ALA A 181 11.12 -3.15 9.23
CA ALA A 181 11.03 -4.51 9.76
C ALA A 181 10.57 -4.45 11.21
N VAL A 182 9.63 -5.31 11.59
CA VAL A 182 9.35 -5.55 13.00
C VAL A 182 10.60 -6.19 13.61
N ARG A 183 11.34 -5.44 14.42
CA ARG A 183 12.36 -6.01 15.32
C ARG A 183 11.64 -7.05 16.16
N SER A 184 12.21 -8.26 16.28
CA SER A 184 11.62 -9.34 17.08
C SER A 184 11.26 -8.80 18.46
N GLN A 185 9.98 -8.48 18.67
CA GLN A 185 9.44 -8.40 20.00
C GLN A 185 9.37 -9.85 20.44
N SER A 186 10.29 -10.24 21.32
CA SER A 186 10.03 -11.34 22.25
C SER A 186 8.60 -11.11 22.74
N ILE A 187 7.71 -12.05 22.43
CA ILE A 187 6.32 -12.04 22.84
C ILE A 187 6.29 -11.81 24.35
N ARG A 188 6.04 -10.59 24.80
CA ARG A 188 5.58 -10.31 26.16
C ARG A 188 4.06 -10.34 26.13
N ILE A 189 3.52 -11.50 25.79
CA ILE A 189 2.13 -11.86 26.08
C ILE A 189 2.21 -13.00 27.09
N ALA A 190 2.47 -12.65 28.35
CA ALA A 190 2.23 -13.48 29.52
C ALA A 190 2.50 -12.67 30.79
N GLU A 191 1.68 -11.65 31.11
CA GLU A 191 1.63 -11.08 32.48
C GLU A 191 0.48 -10.10 32.77
N ALA A 192 -0.67 -10.18 32.09
CA ALA A 192 -1.82 -9.30 32.38
C ALA A 192 -3.16 -10.02 32.65
N VAL A 193 -3.16 -11.34 32.85
CA VAL A 193 -4.38 -12.11 33.23
C VAL A 193 -4.08 -13.07 34.39
N ARG A 194 -3.38 -12.60 35.42
CA ARG A 194 -3.27 -13.32 36.71
C ARG A 194 -3.70 -12.52 37.94
N HIS A 195 -4.30 -11.35 37.76
CA HIS A 195 -4.95 -10.62 38.84
C HIS A 195 -6.23 -9.95 38.37
N ARG A 196 -7.28 -10.75 38.18
CA ARG A 196 -8.67 -10.44 38.55
C ARG A 196 -9.38 -11.73 38.92
#